data_AF-A0AAV0GE05-F1
#
_entry.id   AF-A0AAV0GE05-F1
#
_cell.length_a   1.000
_cell.length_b   1.000
_cell.length_c   1.000
_cell.angle_alpha   90.00
_cell.angle_beta   90.00
_cell.angle_gamma   90.00
#
_symmetry.space_group_name_H-M   'P 1'
#
loop_
_entity.id
_entity.type
_entity.pdbx_description
1 polymer ?
#
loop_
_entity_poly.entity_id
_entity_poly.type
_entity_poly.pdbx_seq_one_letter_code
_entity_poly.pdbx_strand_id
1 'polypeptide(L)'
;MTEESKMQEVMLGLASHVFMYMESGEESGMMFRKAGIKEAELAQKLIQILESHQYPSIKVPRIRRFAIELAIWMMRDNRRNIEVLRNLGMEHQLECIMETTSEIESFHVFSGSVGMNRHTTTMHSLVETAFNLLRDESSNP
;
A
#
# COMPACT_ATOMS: atom_id res chain seq x y z
N MET A 1 -9.27 17.06 10.61
CA MET A 1 -7.88 16.85 10.14
C MET A 1 -7.05 16.62 11.38
N THR A 2 -6.41 15.47 11.49
CA THR A 2 -5.57 15.15 12.64
C THR A 2 -4.11 15.10 12.17
N GLU A 3 -3.18 15.57 12.99
CA GLU A 3 -1.74 15.39 12.75
C GLU A 3 -1.37 13.90 12.59
N GLU A 4 -2.20 13.03 13.15
CA GLU A 4 -2.14 11.58 12.98
C GLU A 4 -2.18 11.12 11.52
N SER A 5 -3.10 11.63 10.68
CA SER A 5 -3.18 11.19 9.27
C SER A 5 -1.94 11.57 8.46
N LYS A 6 -1.33 12.73 8.76
CA LYS A 6 -0.06 13.14 8.13
C LYS A 6 1.08 12.24 8.59
N MET A 7 1.16 11.97 9.88
CA MET A 7 2.16 11.06 10.43
C MET A 7 2.01 9.66 9.83
N GLN A 8 0.78 9.18 9.65
CA GLN A 8 0.50 7.92 8.97
C GLN A 8 1.01 7.91 7.53
N GLU A 9 0.73 8.95 6.73
CA GLU A 9 1.26 9.06 5.36
C GLU A 9 2.79 9.00 5.34
N VAL A 10 3.46 9.72 6.25
CA VAL A 10 4.93 9.75 6.35
C VAL A 10 5.47 8.36 6.73
N MET A 11 4.90 7.71 7.73
CA MET A 11 5.33 6.39 8.18
C MET A 11 5.10 5.32 7.11
N LEU A 12 3.96 5.35 6.42
CA LEU A 12 3.67 4.46 5.29
C LEU A 12 4.65 4.69 4.14
N GLY A 13 4.97 5.94 3.81
CA GLY A 13 5.94 6.26 2.77
C GLY A 13 7.33 5.75 3.11
N LEU A 14 7.78 5.93 4.36
CA LEU A 14 9.05 5.37 4.81
C LEU A 14 9.04 3.84 4.71
N ALA A 15 7.97 3.20 5.20
CA ALA A 15 7.81 1.76 5.13
C ALA A 15 7.86 1.25 3.69
N SER A 16 7.07 1.82 2.77
CA SER A 16 7.04 1.36 1.37
C SER A 16 8.42 1.46 0.70
N HIS A 17 9.21 2.48 1.02
CA HIS A 17 10.55 2.65 0.46
C HIS A 17 11.60 1.73 1.09
N VAL A 18 11.52 1.48 2.40
CA VAL A 18 12.46 0.59 3.10
C VAL A 18 12.19 -0.87 2.76
N PHE A 19 10.92 -1.28 2.80
CA PHE A 19 10.52 -2.66 2.56
C PHE A 19 10.80 -3.12 1.13
N MET A 20 10.83 -2.23 0.14
CA MET A 20 11.27 -2.58 -1.23
C MET A 20 12.67 -3.21 -1.29
N TYR A 21 13.53 -2.95 -0.30
CA TYR A 21 14.87 -3.53 -0.20
C TYR A 21 14.94 -4.75 0.73
N MET A 22 13.83 -5.12 1.36
CA MET A 22 13.72 -6.31 2.20
C MET A 22 13.02 -7.42 1.43
N GLU A 23 13.59 -8.62 1.46
CA GLU A 23 12.91 -9.80 0.91
C GLU A 23 11.69 -10.14 1.79
N SER A 24 10.51 -10.25 1.18
CA SER A 24 9.23 -10.58 1.83
C SER A 24 9.14 -12.03 2.32
N GLY A 25 10.24 -12.78 2.22
CA GLY A 25 10.41 -14.13 2.75
C GLY A 25 10.77 -14.18 4.23
N GLU A 26 11.67 -15.09 4.60
CA GLU A 26 11.96 -15.44 6.00
C GLU A 26 12.47 -14.26 6.84
N GLU A 27 13.21 -13.33 6.23
CA GLU A 27 13.77 -12.16 6.92
C GLU A 27 12.67 -11.21 7.41
N SER A 28 11.70 -10.89 6.55
CA SER A 28 10.57 -10.04 6.93
C SER A 28 9.73 -10.67 8.04
N GLY A 29 9.42 -11.97 7.93
CA GLY A 29 8.67 -12.71 8.95
C GLY A 29 9.40 -12.76 10.30
N MET A 30 10.74 -12.81 10.29
CA MET A 30 11.53 -12.70 11.52
C MET A 30 11.39 -11.31 12.16
N MET A 31 11.39 -10.24 11.36
CA MET A 31 11.21 -8.88 11.86
C MET A 31 9.83 -8.67 12.47
N PHE A 32 8.76 -9.17 11.83
CA PHE A 32 7.41 -9.15 12.40
C PHE A 32 7.32 -9.89 13.73
N ARG A 33 7.88 -11.11 13.81
CA ARG A 33 7.95 -11.87 15.06
C ARG A 33 8.72 -11.14 16.16
N LYS A 34 9.87 -10.55 15.82
CA LYS A 34 10.70 -9.78 16.77
C LYS A 34 9.98 -8.52 17.28
N ALA A 35 9.20 -7.88 16.41
CA ALA A 35 8.37 -6.73 16.77
C ALA A 35 7.11 -7.13 17.57
N GLY A 36 6.76 -8.42 17.61
CA GLY A 36 5.53 -8.90 18.24
C GLY A 36 4.26 -8.51 17.48
N ILE A 37 4.38 -8.22 16.17
CA ILE A 37 3.29 -7.77 15.31
C ILE A 37 2.98 -8.88 14.31
N LYS A 38 1.70 -9.21 14.11
CA LYS A 38 1.29 -10.14 13.07
C LYS A 38 1.16 -9.42 11.72
N GLU A 39 1.56 -10.07 10.65
CA GLU A 39 1.40 -9.55 9.29
C GLU A 39 -0.08 -9.24 8.99
N ALA A 40 -1.01 -10.05 9.51
CA ALA A 40 -2.45 -9.82 9.37
C ALA A 40 -2.93 -8.50 10.03
N GLU A 41 -2.29 -8.05 11.09
CA GLU A 41 -2.63 -6.77 11.73
C GLU A 41 -2.21 -5.59 10.85
N LEU A 42 -1.04 -5.70 10.20
CA LEU A 42 -0.62 -4.71 9.20
C LEU A 42 -1.58 -4.71 8.00
N ALA A 43 -1.92 -5.88 7.46
CA ALA A 43 -2.86 -6.00 6.36
C ALA A 43 -4.22 -5.35 6.69
N GLN A 44 -4.76 -5.64 7.87
CA GLN A 44 -6.00 -5.02 8.34
C GLN A 44 -5.87 -3.50 8.46
N LYS A 45 -4.74 -3.00 8.95
CA LYS A 45 -4.51 -1.56 9.05
C LYS A 45 -4.46 -0.88 7.69
N LEU A 46 -3.87 -1.53 6.68
CA LEU A 46 -3.84 -1.02 5.30
C LEU A 46 -5.25 -0.90 4.73
N ILE A 47 -6.10 -1.92 4.92
CA ILE A 47 -7.50 -1.88 4.47
C ILE A 47 -8.25 -0.71 5.14
N GLN A 48 -8.13 -0.56 6.46
CA GLN A 48 -8.75 0.57 7.18
C GLN A 48 -8.26 1.94 6.67
N ILE A 49 -6.99 2.06 6.29
CA ILE A 49 -6.45 3.28 5.70
C ILE A 49 -7.11 3.55 4.34
N LEU A 50 -7.25 2.54 3.48
CA LEU A 50 -7.90 2.70 2.18
C LEU A 50 -9.39 3.03 2.32
N GLU A 51 -10.09 2.34 3.23
CA GLU A 51 -11.50 2.60 3.54
C GLU A 51 -11.74 4.02 4.06
N SER A 52 -10.83 4.55 4.87
CA SER A 52 -10.92 5.93 5.38
C SER A 52 -10.54 6.99 4.35
N HIS A 53 -9.94 6.58 3.23
CA HIS A 53 -9.47 7.47 2.17
C HIS A 53 -10.00 7.05 0.79
N GLN A 54 -11.30 6.82 0.66
CA GLN A 54 -11.94 6.43 -0.62
C GLN A 54 -11.71 7.43 -1.77
N TYR A 55 -11.50 8.72 -1.46
CA TYR A 55 -11.26 9.77 -2.46
C TYR A 55 -9.91 10.46 -2.26
N PRO A 56 -9.23 10.93 -3.34
CA PRO A 56 -7.93 11.60 -3.22
C PRO A 56 -7.97 12.77 -2.25
N SER A 57 -6.95 12.88 -1.41
CA SER A 57 -6.86 13.94 -0.41
C SER A 57 -5.66 14.82 -0.69
N ILE A 58 -5.88 16.12 -0.92
CA ILE A 58 -4.79 17.09 -1.05
C ILE A 58 -3.91 17.21 0.21
N LYS A 59 -4.43 16.74 1.36
CA LYS A 59 -3.75 16.86 2.66
C LYS A 59 -2.81 15.69 2.94
N VAL A 60 -3.11 14.53 2.37
CA VAL A 60 -2.31 13.29 2.49
C VAL A 60 -2.29 12.58 1.12
N PRO A 61 -1.77 13.24 0.07
CA PRO A 61 -1.97 12.86 -1.33
C PRO A 61 -1.37 11.50 -1.69
N ARG A 62 -0.46 10.94 -0.89
CA ARG A 62 0.23 9.69 -1.20
C ARG A 62 -0.20 8.53 -0.29
N ILE A 63 -1.12 8.76 0.64
CA ILE A 63 -1.45 7.73 1.65
C ILE A 63 -1.96 6.44 1.02
N ARG A 64 -2.84 6.54 0.03
CA ARG A 64 -3.33 5.37 -0.72
C ARG A 64 -2.24 4.70 -1.53
N ARG A 65 -1.43 5.50 -2.23
CA ARG A 65 -0.31 4.99 -3.01
C ARG A 65 0.62 4.14 -2.14
N PHE A 66 1.07 4.69 -1.02
CA PHE A 66 1.98 3.97 -0.11
C PHE A 66 1.33 2.74 0.51
N ALA A 67 0.01 2.79 0.78
CA ALA A 67 -0.71 1.62 1.27
C ALA A 67 -0.71 0.49 0.23
N ILE A 68 -0.93 0.80 -1.06
CA ILE A 68 -0.89 -0.19 -2.14
C ILE A 68 0.53 -0.71 -2.37
N GLU A 69 1.54 0.16 -2.39
CA GLU A 69 2.95 -0.26 -2.53
C GLU A 69 3.34 -1.24 -1.42
N LEU A 70 2.94 -0.96 -0.17
CA LEU A 70 3.19 -1.86 0.94
C LEU A 70 2.39 -3.15 0.85
N ALA A 71 1.13 -3.11 0.40
CA ALA A 71 0.33 -4.31 0.17
C ALA A 71 0.93 -5.20 -0.93
N ILE A 72 1.41 -4.61 -2.04
CA ILE A 72 2.13 -5.32 -3.09
C ILE A 72 3.36 -6.02 -2.51
N TRP A 73 4.16 -5.31 -1.71
CA TRP A 73 5.31 -5.92 -1.04
C TRP A 73 4.90 -7.08 -0.13
N MET A 74 3.83 -6.94 0.66
CA MET A 74 3.34 -8.01 1.52
C MET A 74 2.91 -9.25 0.73
N MET A 75 2.37 -9.07 -0.48
CA MET A 75 1.90 -10.17 -1.33
C MET A 75 3.03 -10.86 -2.11
N ARG A 76 4.11 -10.14 -2.42
CA ARG A 76 5.27 -10.74 -3.12
C ARG A 76 5.78 -11.92 -2.33
N ASP A 77 5.88 -13.08 -2.97
CA ASP A 77 6.46 -14.31 -2.43
C ASP A 77 5.84 -14.79 -1.11
N ASN A 78 4.62 -14.34 -0.75
CA ASN A 78 3.93 -14.72 0.47
C ASN A 78 2.43 -14.96 0.25
N ARG A 79 2.10 -16.22 -0.08
CA ARG A 79 0.72 -16.67 -0.32
C ARG A 79 -0.24 -16.43 0.84
N ARG A 80 0.24 -16.53 2.08
CA ARG A 80 -0.62 -16.28 3.26
C ARG A 80 -1.09 -14.83 3.30
N ASN A 81 -0.22 -13.89 2.95
CA ASN A 81 -0.58 -12.48 2.89
C ASN A 81 -1.56 -12.19 1.75
N ILE A 82 -1.43 -12.87 0.60
CA ILE A 82 -2.41 -12.79 -0.50
C ILE A 82 -3.80 -13.22 -0.02
N GLU A 83 -3.89 -14.39 0.63
CA GLU A 83 -5.16 -14.91 1.18
C GLU A 83 -5.77 -13.97 2.23
N VAL A 84 -4.95 -13.43 3.14
CA VAL A 84 -5.39 -12.49 4.17
C VAL A 84 -5.92 -11.19 3.55
N LEU A 85 -5.17 -10.57 2.63
CA LEU A 85 -5.58 -9.31 2.00
C LEU A 85 -6.84 -9.48 1.14
N ARG A 86 -6.96 -10.60 0.43
CA ARG A 86 -8.18 -10.94 -0.31
C ARG A 86 -9.38 -11.07 0.62
N ASN A 87 -9.25 -11.82 1.71
CA ASN A 87 -10.33 -12.02 2.69
C ASN A 87 -10.73 -10.73 3.41
N LEU A 88 -9.80 -9.79 3.56
CA LEU A 88 -10.08 -8.47 4.13
C LEU A 88 -10.68 -7.49 3.10
N GLY A 89 -10.91 -7.90 1.85
CA GLY A 89 -11.58 -7.08 0.84
C GLY A 89 -10.66 -6.14 0.06
N MET A 90 -9.36 -6.48 -0.10
CA MET A 90 -8.43 -5.66 -0.88
C MET A 90 -8.91 -5.43 -2.32
N GLU A 91 -9.50 -6.43 -2.98
CA GLU A 91 -10.01 -6.30 -4.35
C GLU A 91 -11.01 -5.13 -4.48
N HIS A 92 -11.98 -5.05 -3.56
CA HIS A 92 -12.95 -3.97 -3.55
C HIS A 92 -12.29 -2.59 -3.33
N GLN A 93 -11.30 -2.51 -2.44
CA GLN A 93 -10.57 -1.25 -2.23
C GLN A 93 -9.82 -0.83 -3.49
N LEU A 94 -9.21 -1.78 -4.22
CA LEU A 94 -8.52 -1.50 -5.47
C LEU A 94 -9.48 -1.00 -6.57
N GLU A 95 -10.67 -1.59 -6.69
CA GLU A 95 -11.73 -1.15 -7.62
C GLU A 95 -12.12 0.32 -7.35
N CYS A 96 -12.45 0.65 -6.09
CA CYS A 96 -12.79 2.02 -5.71
C CYS A 96 -11.67 3.02 -6.05
N ILE A 97 -10.42 2.60 -5.91
CA ILE A 97 -9.27 3.45 -6.21
C ILE A 97 -9.09 3.66 -7.71
N MET A 98 -9.32 2.63 -8.53
CA MET A 98 -9.30 2.80 -10.00
C MET A 98 -10.32 3.85 -10.46
N GLU A 99 -11.51 3.85 -9.86
CA GLU A 99 -12.58 4.77 -10.22
C GLU A 99 -12.33 6.21 -9.74
N THR A 100 -11.61 6.37 -8.63
CA THR A 100 -11.45 7.66 -7.94
C THR A 100 -10.05 8.27 -8.07
N THR A 101 -9.11 7.58 -8.72
CA THR A 101 -7.70 8.01 -8.83
C THR A 101 -7.59 9.42 -9.42
N SER A 102 -6.64 10.21 -8.89
CA SER A 102 -6.37 11.58 -9.36
C SER A 102 -4.89 11.79 -9.65
N GLU A 103 -4.58 12.76 -10.53
CA GLU A 103 -3.20 13.13 -10.85
C GLU A 103 -2.38 13.56 -9.62
N ILE A 104 -3.02 14.08 -8.56
CA ILE A 104 -2.31 14.49 -7.35
C ILE A 104 -1.55 13.34 -6.66
N GLU A 105 -2.03 12.10 -6.82
CA GLU A 105 -1.40 10.88 -6.28
C GLU A 105 -0.22 10.42 -7.13
N SER A 106 0.02 11.07 -8.27
CA SER A 106 1.13 10.80 -9.18
C SER A 106 2.37 11.64 -8.87
N PHE A 107 2.36 12.49 -7.83
CA PHE A 107 3.48 13.39 -7.52
C PHE A 107 4.07 13.17 -6.12
N HIS A 108 5.40 13.19 -6.06
CA HIS A 108 6.15 13.42 -4.83
C HIS A 108 6.02 14.90 -4.45
N VAL A 109 5.35 15.15 -3.33
CA VAL A 109 5.33 16.48 -2.72
C VAL A 109 6.53 16.60 -1.79
N PHE A 110 7.52 17.40 -2.19
CA PHE A 110 8.66 17.76 -1.33
C PHE A 110 8.25 18.86 -0.35
N SER A 111 8.81 18.84 0.86
CA SER A 111 8.63 19.93 1.83
C SER A 111 9.42 21.16 1.37
N GLY A 112 8.76 22.12 0.74
CA GLY A 112 9.38 23.34 0.23
C GLY A 112 8.46 24.14 -0.69
N SER A 113 8.99 25.19 -1.32
CA SER A 113 8.22 26.13 -2.14
C SER A 113 8.00 25.71 -3.60
N VAL A 114 8.81 24.85 -4.20
CA VAL A 114 8.62 24.39 -5.59
C VAL A 114 9.31 23.05 -5.80
N GLY A 115 8.56 21.96 -5.94
CA GLY A 115 9.13 20.67 -6.31
C GLY A 115 8.11 19.55 -6.32
N MET A 116 7.46 19.35 -7.47
CA MET A 116 6.65 18.15 -7.73
C MET A 116 7.47 17.26 -8.68
N ASN A 117 7.89 16.08 -8.21
CA ASN A 117 8.49 15.07 -9.06
C ASN A 117 7.47 13.96 -9.31
N ARG A 118 7.17 13.64 -10.57
CA ARG A 118 6.20 12.59 -10.88
C ARG A 118 6.75 11.22 -10.49
N HIS A 119 5.92 10.39 -9.88
CA HIS A 119 6.25 8.98 -9.74
C HIS A 119 6.44 8.36 -11.13
N THR A 120 7.48 7.55 -11.29
CA THR A 120 7.74 6.80 -12.52
C THR A 120 6.63 5.78 -12.79
N THR A 121 6.16 5.11 -11.72
CA THR A 121 5.03 4.18 -11.77
C THR A 121 3.72 4.91 -11.51
N THR A 122 2.75 4.74 -12.42
CA THR A 122 1.41 5.32 -12.27
C THR A 122 0.61 4.61 -11.18
N MET A 123 -0.38 5.29 -10.60
CA MET A 123 -1.31 4.67 -9.65
C MET A 123 -2.05 3.48 -10.28
N HIS A 124 -2.48 3.62 -11.55
CA HIS A 124 -3.09 2.54 -12.32
C HIS A 124 -2.20 1.30 -12.40
N SER A 125 -0.90 1.46 -12.70
CA SER A 125 0.03 0.33 -12.80
C SER A 125 0.24 -0.36 -11.45
N LEU A 126 0.24 0.38 -10.35
CA LEU A 126 0.28 -0.21 -8.99
C LEU A 126 -0.97 -1.03 -8.72
N VAL A 127 -2.16 -0.47 -8.98
CA VAL A 127 -3.42 -1.16 -8.77
C VAL A 127 -3.51 -2.43 -9.61
N GLU A 128 -3.13 -2.38 -10.88
CA GLU A 128 -3.08 -3.53 -11.79
C GLU A 128 -2.12 -4.61 -11.27
N THR A 129 -0.94 -4.21 -10.79
CA THR A 129 0.02 -5.15 -10.17
C THR A 129 -0.59 -5.83 -8.95
N ALA A 130 -1.27 -5.08 -8.09
CA ALA A 130 -1.94 -5.63 -6.91
C ALA A 130 -3.06 -6.60 -7.28
N PHE A 131 -3.86 -6.29 -8.31
CA PHE A 131 -4.87 -7.21 -8.84
C PHE A 131 -4.26 -8.50 -9.38
N ASN A 132 -3.17 -8.42 -10.14
CA ASN A 132 -2.52 -9.60 -10.69
C ASN A 132 -2.02 -10.53 -9.57
N LEU A 133 -1.40 -9.97 -8.52
CA LEU A 133 -0.97 -10.74 -7.34
C LEU A 133 -2.14 -11.43 -6.62
N LEU A 134 -3.31 -10.78 -6.53
CA LEU A 134 -4.50 -11.37 -5.92
C LEU A 134 -5.09 -12.52 -6.77
N ARG A 135 -4.97 -12.40 -8.11
CA ARG A 135 -5.53 -13.33 -9.11
C ARG A 135 -4.62 -14.52 -9.41
N ASP A 136 -3.30 -14.37 -9.39
CA ASP A 136 -2.35 -15.42 -9.80
C ASP A 136 -2.45 -16.68 -8.92
N GLU A 137 -3.02 -16.57 -7.71
CA GLU A 137 -3.33 -17.72 -6.84
C GLU A 137 -4.57 -18.55 -7.28
N SER A 138 -5.34 -18.10 -8.27
CA SER A 138 -6.46 -18.86 -8.84
C SER A 138 -6.05 -19.85 -9.94
N SER A 139 -4.79 -19.83 -10.38
CA SER A 139 -4.32 -20.56 -11.57
C SER A 139 -3.32 -21.69 -11.31
N ASN A 140 -3.03 -22.03 -10.04
CA ASN A 140 -2.15 -23.16 -9.72
C ASN A 140 -2.95 -24.25 -8.94
N PRO A 141 -3.31 -25.38 -9.59
CA PRO A 141 -4.08 -26.47 -8.98
C PRO A 141 -3.31 -27.25 -7.89
#